data_AF-M5CDU0-F1
#
_entry.id   AF-M5CDU0-F1
#
_cell.length_a   1.000
_cell.length_b   1.000
_cell.length_c   1.000
_cell.angle_alpha   90.00
_cell.angle_beta   90.00
_cell.angle_gamma   90.00
#
_symmetry.space_group_name_H-M   'P 1'
#
loop_
_entity.id
_entity.type
_entity.pdbx_description
1 polymer ?
#
loop_
_entity_poly.entity_id
_entity_poly.type
_entity_poly.pdbx_seq_one_letter_code
_entity_poly.pdbx_strand_id
1 'polypeptide(L)'
;MSEAKAYFGTRGLLSRIEVGDDKKFVVDNLPTLTGVVGIYEGQTVGPSEFQVEKEGGAFSIILRSGKFMSTGHFEGPNLVTVPSSGSGAWE
;
A
#
# COMPACT_ATOMS: atom_id res chain seq x y z
N MET A 1 11.33 -11.01 -0.09
CA MET A 1 9.98 -10.70 -0.60
C MET A 1 8.98 -11.38 0.32
N SER A 2 7.94 -10.65 0.72
CA SER A 2 6.89 -11.13 1.63
C SER A 2 5.52 -10.81 1.05
N GLU A 3 4.53 -11.64 1.36
CA GLU A 3 3.13 -11.32 1.05
C GLU A 3 2.73 -10.02 1.75
N ALA A 4 1.98 -9.18 1.03
CA ALA A 4 1.57 -7.89 1.52
C ALA A 4 0.18 -7.51 1.00
N LYS A 5 -0.44 -6.56 1.69
CA LYS A 5 -1.75 -6.02 1.32
C LYS A 5 -1.80 -4.52 1.51
N ALA A 6 -2.10 -3.79 0.45
CA ALA A 6 -2.33 -2.35 0.50
C ALA A 6 -3.82 -2.06 0.66
N TYR A 7 -4.17 -1.20 1.61
CA TYR A 7 -5.55 -0.83 1.90
C TYR A 7 -5.81 0.62 1.56
N PHE A 8 -6.95 0.86 0.93
CA PHE A 8 -7.36 2.17 0.45
C PHE A 8 -8.65 2.61 1.13
N GLY A 9 -8.67 3.86 1.61
CA GLY A 9 -9.79 4.46 2.30
C GLY A 9 -10.92 4.89 1.37
N THR A 10 -11.96 5.52 1.95
CA THR A 10 -13.17 5.97 1.26
C THR A 10 -12.95 6.96 0.12
N ARG A 11 -11.79 7.63 0.09
CA ARG A 11 -11.39 8.57 -0.96
C ARG A 11 -10.45 7.96 -2.00
N GLY A 12 -10.24 6.64 -1.96
CA GLY A 12 -9.23 5.93 -2.76
C GLY A 12 -7.79 6.16 -2.29
N LEU A 13 -7.59 6.92 -1.20
CA LEU A 13 -6.27 7.23 -0.65
C LEU A 13 -5.67 6.01 0.07
N LEU A 14 -4.37 5.81 -0.05
CA LEU A 14 -3.65 4.79 0.70
C LEU A 14 -3.82 5.07 2.20
N SER A 15 -4.31 4.08 2.94
CA SER A 15 -4.47 4.15 4.39
C SER A 15 -3.37 3.35 5.08
N ARG A 16 -3.09 2.12 4.62
CA ARG A 16 -1.98 1.32 5.14
C ARG A 16 -1.48 0.24 4.20
N ILE A 17 -0.28 -0.27 4.45
CA ILE A 17 0.26 -1.49 3.84
C ILE A 17 0.57 -2.47 4.97
N GLU A 18 0.01 -3.67 4.92
CA GLU A 18 0.34 -4.77 5.84
C GLU A 18 1.33 -5.71 5.14
N VAL A 19 2.38 -6.12 5.84
CA VAL A 19 3.40 -7.05 5.34
C VAL A 19 3.59 -8.16 6.37
N GLY A 20 3.25 -9.39 5.98
CA GLY A 20 3.15 -10.49 6.96
C GLY A 20 2.11 -10.20 8.05
N ASP A 21 2.27 -10.82 9.22
CA ASP A 21 1.29 -10.76 10.30
C ASP A 21 1.44 -9.56 11.25
N ASP A 22 2.62 -8.92 11.27
CA ASP A 22 3.00 -8.00 12.34
C ASP A 22 3.51 -6.62 11.88
N LYS A 23 3.71 -6.39 10.58
CA LYS A 23 4.25 -5.11 10.08
C LYS A 23 3.21 -4.30 9.35
N LYS A 24 3.04 -3.04 9.76
CA LYS A 24 2.05 -2.14 9.15
C LYS A 24 2.66 -0.79 8.85
N PHE A 25 2.67 -0.39 7.58
CA PHE A 25 2.95 0.98 7.19
C PHE A 25 1.65 1.77 7.22
N VAL A 26 1.49 2.68 8.17
CA VAL A 26 0.28 3.47 8.38
C VAL A 26 0.47 4.86 7.77
N VAL A 27 -0.43 5.22 6.86
CA VAL A 27 -0.56 6.55 6.25
C VAL A 27 -1.69 7.33 6.91
N ASP A 28 -2.81 6.65 7.17
CA ASP A 28 -3.98 7.23 7.81
C ASP A 28 -4.84 6.13 8.47
N ASN A 29 -5.49 6.46 9.58
CA ASN A 29 -6.35 5.57 10.36
C ASN A 29 -7.82 5.59 9.90
N LEU A 30 -8.10 6.11 8.70
CA LEU A 30 -9.44 6.12 8.14
C LEU A 30 -9.95 4.71 7.78
N PRO A 31 -11.28 4.50 7.80
CA PRO A 31 -11.89 3.26 7.34
C PRO A 31 -11.47 2.90 5.91
N THR A 32 -11.04 1.66 5.73
CA THR A 32 -10.60 1.09 4.45
C THR A 32 -11.77 0.46 3.70
N LEU A 33 -11.89 0.74 2.41
CA LEU A 33 -12.91 0.14 1.54
C LEU A 33 -12.36 -1.01 0.70
N THR A 34 -11.14 -0.85 0.18
CA THR A 34 -10.57 -1.79 -0.80
C THR A 34 -9.19 -2.25 -0.35
N GLY A 35 -8.96 -3.55 -0.37
CA GLY A 35 -7.66 -4.17 -0.22
C GLY A 35 -7.09 -4.58 -1.57
N VAL A 36 -5.78 -4.50 -1.73
CA VAL A 36 -5.07 -4.98 -2.91
C VAL A 36 -3.96 -5.89 -2.46
N VAL A 37 -4.00 -7.13 -2.93
CA VAL A 37 -2.95 -8.11 -2.63
C VAL A 37 -1.71 -7.78 -3.45
N GLY A 38 -0.55 -7.98 -2.84
CA GLY A 38 0.72 -7.67 -3.45
C GLY A 38 1.88 -8.40 -2.78
N ILE A 39 3.07 -8.03 -3.22
CA ILE A 39 4.33 -8.47 -2.65
C ILE A 39 5.08 -7.23 -2.18
N TYR A 40 5.65 -7.29 -0.98
CA TYR A 40 6.55 -6.27 -0.48
C TYR A 40 8.00 -6.76 -0.51
N GLU A 41 8.88 -5.89 -0.98
CA GLU A 41 10.31 -6.09 -1.00
C GLU A 41 11.03 -4.93 -0.31
N GLY A 42 11.76 -5.22 0.75
CA GLY A 42 12.56 -4.23 1.47
C GLY A 42 12.38 -4.32 2.98
N GLN A 43 12.85 -3.28 3.67
CA GLN A 43 12.74 -3.12 5.11
C GLN A 43 11.38 -2.52 5.48
N THR A 44 10.93 -2.82 6.70
CA THR A 44 9.66 -2.36 7.28
C THR A 44 9.93 -1.52 8.53
N VAL A 45 10.69 -0.44 8.38
CA VAL A 45 11.18 0.38 9.50
C VAL A 45 11.03 1.88 9.26
N GLY A 46 10.62 2.58 10.32
CA GLY A 46 10.66 4.04 10.41
C GLY A 46 9.62 4.79 9.57
N PRO A 47 9.65 6.12 9.61
CA PRO A 47 8.85 6.97 8.73
C PRO A 47 9.35 6.90 7.29
N SER A 48 8.43 6.95 6.33
CA SER A 48 8.75 6.95 4.91
C SER A 48 7.77 7.81 4.12
N GLU A 49 8.30 8.52 3.13
CA GLU A 49 7.49 9.01 2.02
C GLU A 49 7.26 7.86 1.05
N PHE A 50 6.11 7.89 0.37
CA PHE A 50 5.81 6.94 -0.69
C PHE A 50 5.41 7.65 -1.99
N GLN A 51 5.71 6.99 -3.11
CA GLN A 51 5.25 7.35 -4.44
C GLN A 51 4.56 6.15 -5.08
N VAL A 52 3.62 6.41 -5.97
CA VAL A 52 2.88 5.37 -6.67
C VAL A 52 3.17 5.44 -8.15
N GLU A 53 3.60 4.32 -8.71
CA GLU A 53 3.75 4.11 -10.14
C GLU A 53 2.67 3.18 -10.64
N LYS A 54 2.10 3.45 -11.82
CA LYS A 54 1.08 2.60 -12.46
C LYS A 54 1.62 2.10 -13.78
N GLU A 55 1.53 0.79 -14.01
CA GLU A 55 1.97 0.16 -15.25
C GLU A 55 1.01 -0.98 -15.61
N GLY A 56 0.46 -0.97 -16.83
CA GLY A 56 -0.27 -2.12 -17.38
C GLY A 56 -1.47 -2.62 -16.58
N GLY A 57 -2.10 -1.78 -15.75
CA GLY A 57 -3.22 -2.18 -14.87
C GLY A 57 -2.79 -2.64 -13.47
N ALA A 58 -1.49 -2.73 -13.21
CA ALA A 58 -0.90 -2.89 -11.88
C ALA A 58 -0.38 -1.54 -11.36
N PHE A 59 -0.08 -1.48 -10.07
CA PHE A 59 0.63 -0.37 -9.47
C PHE A 59 1.70 -0.85 -8.48
N SER A 60 2.70 0.00 -8.27
CA SER A 60 3.70 -0.17 -7.23
C SER A 60 3.66 1.02 -6.28
N ILE A 61 3.82 0.76 -4.98
CA ILE A 61 4.03 1.80 -3.97
C ILE A 61 5.50 1.73 -3.55
N ILE A 62 6.26 2.75 -3.93
CA ILE A 62 7.69 2.86 -3.67
C ILE A 62 7.88 3.70 -2.43
N LEU A 63 8.49 3.10 -1.42
CA LEU A 63 8.92 3.73 -0.18
C LEU A 63 10.45 3.80 -0.17
N ARG A 64 11.01 4.67 0.67
CA ARG A 64 12.47 4.66 0.89
C ARG A 64 12.95 3.32 1.45
N SER A 65 12.11 2.68 2.25
CA SER A 65 12.42 1.42 2.93
C SER A 65 12.19 0.19 2.04
N GLY A 66 11.45 0.30 0.94
CA GLY A 66 11.08 -0.85 0.11
C GLY A 66 9.99 -0.55 -0.91
N LYS A 67 9.47 -1.58 -1.55
CA LYS A 67 8.51 -1.47 -2.64
C LYS A 67 7.39 -2.49 -2.47
N PHE A 68 6.16 -2.03 -2.48
CA PHE A 68 4.97 -2.87 -2.66
C PHE A 68 4.67 -2.97 -4.17
N MET A 69 4.36 -4.18 -4.64
CA MET A 69 3.97 -4.46 -6.02
C MET A 69 2.62 -5.16 -6.00
N SER A 70 1.59 -4.55 -6.59
CA SER A 70 0.26 -5.16 -6.65
C SER A 70 0.25 -6.39 -7.57
N THR A 71 -0.46 -7.45 -7.20
CA THR A 71 -0.72 -8.59 -8.10
C THR A 71 -1.91 -8.34 -9.04
N GLY A 72 -2.62 -7.21 -8.88
CA GLY A 72 -3.86 -6.92 -9.60
C GLY A 72 -5.10 -7.61 -9.01
N HIS A 73 -4.96 -8.33 -7.89
CA HIS A 73 -6.09 -8.88 -7.16
C HIS A 73 -6.64 -7.85 -6.16
N PHE A 74 -7.91 -7.48 -6.33
CA PHE A 74 -8.63 -6.52 -5.50
C PHE A 74 -9.66 -7.22 -4.63
N GLU A 75 -9.74 -6.80 -3.37
CA GLU A 75 -10.76 -7.19 -2.42
C GLU A 75 -11.62 -5.97 -2.08
N GLY A 76 -12.92 -6.02 -2.42
CA GLY A 76 -13.84 -4.90 -2.23
C GLY A 76 -14.16 -4.16 -3.56
N PRO A 77 -14.72 -2.95 -3.49
CA PRO A 77 -15.10 -2.21 -4.69
C PRO A 77 -13.87 -1.79 -5.51
N ASN A 78 -13.92 -2.01 -6.84
CA ASN A 78 -12.83 -1.71 -7.79
C ASN A 78 -12.61 -0.20 -8.06
N LEU A 79 -13.26 0.70 -7.33
CA LEU A 79 -13.13 2.15 -7.49
C LEU A 79 -11.99 2.68 -6.61
N VAL A 80 -10.75 2.34 -6.92
CA VAL A 80 -9.58 2.85 -6.19
C VAL A 80 -8.88 3.93 -7.00
N THR A 81 -9.01 5.19 -6.57
CA THR A 81 -8.13 6.26 -7.05
C THR A 81 -6.82 6.22 -6.26
N VAL A 82 -5.90 5.33 -6.65
CA VAL A 82 -4.59 5.23 -6.00
C VAL A 82 -3.90 6.60 -6.07
N PRO A 83 -3.52 7.21 -4.92
CA PRO A 83 -2.87 8.53 -4.89
C PRO A 83 -1.50 8.47 -5.55
N SER A 84 -0.96 9.61 -5.99
CA SER A 84 0.37 9.67 -6.60
C SER A 84 1.50 9.57 -5.59
N SER A 85 1.29 10.05 -4.35
CA SER A 85 2.30 10.08 -3.28
C SER A 85 1.68 10.38 -1.91
N GLY A 86 2.47 10.23 -0.86
CA GLY A 86 2.12 10.60 0.51
C GLY A 86 3.24 10.26 1.50
N SER A 87 2.90 10.23 2.80
CA SER A 87 3.83 9.85 3.87
C SER A 87 3.15 8.99 4.91
N GLY A 88 3.92 8.16 5.61
CA GLY A 88 3.44 7.28 6.67
C GLY A 88 4.60 6.76 7.51
N ALA A 89 4.30 5.85 8.43
CA ALA A 89 5.30 5.21 9.28
C ALA A 89 5.02 3.73 9.49
N TRP A 90 6.09 2.95 9.62
CA TRP A 90 5.99 1.55 10.04
C TRP A 90 5.72 1.44 11.55
N GLU A 91 4.73 0.63 11.88
CA GLU A 91 4.36 0.14 13.22
C GLU A 91 4.65 -1.36 13.34
#